data_AF-A0A7R7HBU9-F1
#
_entry.id   AF-A0A7R7HBU9-F1
#
_cell.length_a   1.000
_cell.length_b   1.000
_cell.length_c   1.000
_cell.angle_alpha   90.00
_cell.angle_beta   90.00
_cell.angle_gamma   90.00
#
_symmetry.space_group_name_H-M   'P 1'
#
loop_
_entity.id
_entity.type
_entity.pdbx_description
1 polymer ?
#
loop_
_entity_poly.entity_id
_entity_poly.type
_entity_poly.pdbx_seq_one_letter_code
_entity_poly.pdbx_strand_id
1 'polypeptide(L)' 'MPRPALFLAGKAFTQYRKSGGSRTGVLPDLFIGAHAAVSELPLLARDIGRYRTYFPSLTLITP' A
#
# COMPACT_ATOMS: atom_id res chain seq x y z
N MET A 1 -7.61 -11.22 5.82
CA MET A 1 -6.74 -10.75 4.71
C MET A 1 -6.37 -11.91 3.79
N PRO A 2 -6.49 -11.77 2.47
CA PRO A 2 -6.01 -12.76 1.51
C PRO A 2 -4.50 -13.01 1.64
N ARG A 3 -4.04 -14.25 1.46
CA ARG A 3 -2.60 -14.58 1.49
C ARG A 3 -1.77 -13.73 0.49
N PRO A 4 -2.23 -13.48 -0.75
CA PRO A 4 -1.48 -12.63 -1.68
C PRO A 4 -1.32 -11.19 -1.19
N ALA A 5 -2.31 -10.65 -0.46
CA ALA A 5 -2.24 -9.30 0.10
C ALA A 5 -1.14 -9.18 1.18
N LEU A 6 -1.00 -10.21 2.04
CA LEU A 6 0.06 -10.24 3.05
C LEU A 6 1.44 -10.28 2.40
N PHE A 7 1.60 -11.08 1.34
CA PHE A 7 2.86 -11.16 0.59
C PHE A 7 3.20 -9.85 -0.12
N LEU A 8 2.21 -9.22 -0.76
CA LEU A 8 2.36 -7.94 -1.42
C LEU A 8 2.71 -6.82 -0.42
N ALA A 9 2.06 -6.77 0.74
CA ALA A 9 2.38 -5.84 1.82
C ALA A 9 3.83 -6.03 2.31
N GLY A 10 4.29 -7.28 2.45
CA GLY A 10 5.68 -7.58 2.83
C GLY A 10 6.71 -7.10 1.80
N LYS A 11 6.40 -7.24 0.49
CA LYS A 11 7.24 -6.68 -0.59
C LYS A 11 7.30 -5.16 -0.51
N ALA A 12 6.16 -4.49 -0.38
CA ALA A 12 6.09 -3.04 -0.27
C ALA A 12 6.83 -2.53 0.98
N PHE A 13 6.70 -3.23 2.12
CA PHE A 13 7.40 -2.88 3.35
C PHE A 13 8.92 -3.04 3.22
N THR A 14 9.36 -4.07 2.50
CA THR A 14 10.79 -4.26 2.18
C THR A 14 11.32 -3.11 1.33
N GLN A 15 10.57 -2.68 0.32
CA GLN A 15 10.94 -1.53 -0.52
C GLN A 15 10.99 -0.22 0.28
N TYR A 16 9.97 0.01 1.12
CA TYR A 16 9.94 1.15 2.05
C TYR A 16 11.15 1.18 2.99
N ARG A 17 11.53 0.04 3.57
CA ARG A 17 12.72 -0.02 4.43
C ARG A 17 14.01 0.28 3.68
N LYS A 18 14.09 -0.11 2.40
CA LYS A 18 15.25 0.12 1.53
C LYS A 18 15.34 1.57 1.05
N SER A 19 14.23 2.27 0.82
CA SER A 19 14.24 3.66 0.32
C SER A 19 14.76 4.68 1.33
N GLY A 20 14.92 4.31 2.61
CA GLY A 20 15.33 5.25 3.66
C GLY A 20 14.29 6.34 3.93
N GLY A 21 14.55 7.22 4.90
CA GLY A 21 13.64 8.32 5.26
C GLY A 21 12.85 8.11 6.56
N SER A 22 11.92 9.03 6.84
CA SER A 22 11.15 9.07 8.09
C SER A 22 10.32 7.80 8.28
N ARG A 23 10.60 7.07 9.38
CA ARG A 23 10.03 5.74 9.65
C ARG A 23 8.68 5.79 10.37
N THR A 24 7.81 6.70 9.94
CA THR A 24 6.52 6.96 10.58
C THR A 24 5.47 5.92 10.19
N GLY A 25 5.55 4.72 10.78
CA GLY A 25 4.40 3.85 10.98
C GLY A 25 3.58 3.44 9.75
N VAL A 26 4.20 3.23 8.58
CA VAL A 26 3.48 2.90 7.32
C VAL A 26 2.97 1.46 7.21
N LEU A 27 3.29 0.58 8.16
CA LEU A 27 2.95 -0.84 8.06
C LEU A 27 1.43 -1.09 7.90
N PRO A 28 0.54 -0.41 8.66
CA PRO A 28 -0.90 -0.53 8.47
C PRO A 28 -1.35 -0.07 7.07
N ASP A 29 -0.84 1.06 6.57
CA ASP A 29 -1.18 1.59 5.24
C ASP A 29 -0.85 0.59 4.13
N LEU A 30 0.28 -0.11 4.25
CA LEU A 30 0.70 -1.13 3.29
C LEU A 30 -0.20 -2.35 3.31
N PHE A 31 -0.71 -2.76 4.48
CA PHE A 31 -1.71 -3.84 4.55
C PHE A 31 -3.03 -3.42 3.91
N ILE A 32 -3.48 -2.19 4.14
CA ILE A 32 -4.71 -1.64 3.55
C ILE A 32 -4.57 -1.58 2.02
N GLY A 33 -3.49 -0.98 1.52
CA GLY A 33 -3.24 -0.83 0.09
C GLY A 33 -3.06 -2.18 -0.62
N ALA A 34 -2.34 -3.13 0.01
CA ALA A 34 -2.17 -4.45 -0.55
C ALA A 34 -3.48 -5.26 -0.58
N HIS A 35 -4.31 -5.12 0.44
CA HIS A 35 -5.63 -5.75 0.45
C HIS A 35 -6.50 -5.20 -0.67
N ALA A 36 -6.61 -3.88 -0.78
CA ALA A 36 -7.40 -3.24 -1.80
C ALA A 36 -6.91 -3.60 -3.22
N ALA A 37 -5.59 -3.63 -3.44
CA ALA A 37 -5.01 -3.98 -4.74
C ALA A 37 -5.27 -5.44 -5.15
N VAL A 38 -5.18 -6.37 -4.20
CA VAL A 38 -5.44 -7.80 -4.46
C VAL A 38 -6.92 -8.10 -4.59
N SER A 39 -7.76 -7.35 -3.88
CA SER A 39 -9.22 -7.51 -3.93
C SER A 39 -9.88 -6.66 -5.03
N GLU A 40 -9.10 -5.94 -5.84
CA GLU A 40 -9.58 -5.05 -6.91
C GLU A 40 -10.60 -4.02 -6.41
N LEU A 41 -10.42 -3.55 -5.18
CA LEU A 41 -11.29 -2.57 -4.53
C LEU A 41 -10.72 -1.16 -4.68
N PRO A 42 -11.56 -0.15 -4.99
CA PRO A 42 -11.12 1.23 -4.93
C PRO A 42 -10.83 1.66 -3.48
N LEU A 43 -9.78 2.44 -3.29
CA LEU A 43 -9.40 2.97 -1.98
C LEU A 43 -9.54 4.50 -1.96
N LEU A 44 -10.39 4.99 -1.05
CA LEU A 44 -10.48 6.43 -0.74
C LEU A 44 -9.32 6.81 0.19
N ALA A 45 -8.40 7.66 -0.28
CA ALA A 45 -7.23 8.06 0.51
C ALA A 45 -6.81 9.49 0.20
N ARG A 46 -6.28 10.18 1.22
CA ARG A 46 -5.68 11.52 1.06
C ARG A 46 -4.25 11.48 0.53
N ASP A 47 -3.49 10.43 0.88
CA ASP A 47 -2.09 10.29 0.47
C ASP A 47 -1.96 9.44 -0.80
N ILE A 48 -2.26 10.03 -1.96
CA ILE A 48 -2.21 9.35 -3.26
C ILE A 48 -0.80 8.90 -3.60
N GLY A 49 0.19 9.76 -3.36
CA GLY A 49 1.56 9.56 -3.80
C GLY A 49 2.16 8.29 -3.20
N ARG A 50 1.89 8.06 -1.91
CA ARG A 50 2.33 6.84 -1.22
C ARG A 50 1.69 5.58 -1.80
N TYR A 51 0.36 5.56 -1.95
CA TYR A 51 -0.33 4.38 -2.46
C TYR A 51 0.06 4.08 -3.91
N ARG A 52 0.19 5.09 -4.78
CA ARG A 52 0.65 4.88 -6.16
C ARG A 52 2.07 4.34 -6.26
N THR A 53 2.95 4.74 -5.34
CA THR A 53 4.35 4.28 -5.33
C THR A 53 4.45 2.79 -5.07
N TYR A 54 3.65 2.25 -4.14
CA TYR A 54 3.72 0.85 -3.74
C TYR A 54 2.68 -0.06 -4.42
N PHE A 55 1.55 0.51 -4.86
CA PHE A 55 0.41 -0.22 -5.43
C PHE A 55 -0.09 0.47 -6.71
N PRO A 56 0.69 0.43 -7.80
CA PRO A 56 0.34 1.14 -9.05
C PRO A 56 -0.95 0.63 -9.72
N SER A 57 -1.37 -0.61 -9.43
CA SER A 57 -2.62 -1.20 -9.93
C SER A 57 -3.84 -0.83 -9.08
N LEU A 58 -3.67 -0.12 -7.97
CA LEU A 58 -4.76 0.24 -7.07
C LEU A 58 -5.54 1.43 -7.62
N THR A 59 -6.87 1.28 -7.71
CA THR A 59 -7.76 2.40 -8.03
C THR A 59 -7.89 3.29 -6.79
N LEU A 60 -7.50 4.56 -6.91
CA LEU A 60 -7.55 5.52 -5.82
C LEU A 60 -8.64 6.55 -6.08
N ILE A 61 -9.48 6.78 -5.08
CA ILE A 61 -10.46 7.86 -5.04
C ILE A 61 -9.93 8.93 -4.11
N THR A 62 -9.99 10.19 -4.51
CA THR A 62 -9.55 11.32 -3.69
C THR A 62 -10.64 12.37 -3.58
N PRO A 63 -10.89 12.90 -2.37
CA PRO A 63 -11.75 14.05 -2.18
C PRO A 63 -11.15 15.32 -2.77
#